data_AF-A0A930SLK4-F1
#
_entry.id   AF-A0A930SLK4-F1
#
_cell.length_a   1.000
_cell.length_b   1.000
_cell.length_c   1.000
_cell.angle_alpha   90.00
_cell.angle_beta   90.00
_cell.angle_gamma   90.00
#
_symmetry.space_group_name_H-M   'P 1'
#
loop_
_entity.id
_entity.type
_entity.pdbx_description
1 polymer ?
#
loop_
_entity_poly.entity_id
_entity_poly.type
_entity_poly.pdbx_seq_one_letter_code
_entity_poly.pdbx_strand_id
1 'polypeptide(L)'
;MTSHSATLAAGVAAFKQGNYDDAIALLEQTIAATPPPECEQVQGWLVRAYLKVGNTAAAHALCQTLARSDRPAIQAWAQATLVQFPAEVTTPQQADPAPHNPAQASSPGPLSPTEAEALFSAGMTALRKRHYADAIQHLETFLAGTDEGYANYAWARTSLAKAYKGNGQTEAAIALARELANSDRESTRAWATDFLKTLASPPPDSAPTMPQDTDHPEHAEHSQAPAPFPTTYRSLTSSPRDRRPTATPAPTRPASKDLTPLILSGLAHGSISLFASLLLFILFPNSVLATVLGLLRLLVPIAIFLTTRDLLVKENAREATNYSITCILLIGAIALFGWIVVFALATILIAMWPLFLLLALPLVAYLLALAAWPVAATILCLRNGGQVARYPNWLVWHAV
;
A
#
# COMPACT_ATOMS: atom_id res chain seq x y z
N MET A 1 -0.79 44.41 -9.66
CA MET A 1 -1.28 43.24 -10.43
C MET A 1 -1.08 41.93 -9.64
N THR A 2 -1.63 41.79 -8.43
CA THR A 2 -1.37 40.61 -7.56
C THR A 2 -2.55 40.15 -6.70
N SER A 3 -3.74 40.75 -6.81
CA SER A 3 -4.88 40.45 -5.93
C SER A 3 -5.71 39.23 -6.34
N HIS A 4 -5.75 38.87 -7.64
CA HIS A 4 -6.64 37.84 -8.20
C HIS A 4 -6.13 36.40 -7.96
N SER A 5 -4.82 36.18 -8.05
CA SER A 5 -4.22 34.86 -7.77
C SER A 5 -4.26 34.53 -6.28
N ALA A 6 -4.18 35.54 -5.41
CA ALA A 6 -4.27 35.37 -3.96
C ALA A 6 -5.69 34.99 -3.51
N THR A 7 -6.72 35.60 -4.11
CA THR A 7 -8.13 35.28 -3.84
C THR A 7 -8.53 33.90 -4.37
N LEU A 8 -8.01 33.49 -5.54
CA LEU A 8 -8.16 32.13 -6.05
C LEU A 8 -7.52 31.09 -5.11
N ALA A 9 -6.27 31.33 -4.69
CA ALA A 9 -5.56 30.43 -3.78
C ALA A 9 -6.30 30.30 -2.43
N ALA A 10 -6.86 31.40 -1.92
CA ALA A 10 -7.67 31.41 -0.71
C ALA A 10 -8.97 30.59 -0.89
N GLY A 11 -9.69 30.76 -2.01
CA GLY A 11 -10.90 29.98 -2.30
C GLY A 11 -10.64 28.48 -2.44
N VAL A 12 -9.54 28.10 -3.11
CA VAL A 12 -9.13 26.68 -3.22
C VAL A 12 -8.66 26.12 -1.87
N ALA A 13 -8.01 26.93 -1.03
CA ALA A 13 -7.62 26.53 0.32
C ALA A 13 -8.84 26.30 1.22
N ALA A 14 -9.83 27.20 1.20
CA ALA A 14 -11.09 27.05 1.92
C ALA A 14 -11.84 25.78 1.50
N PHE A 15 -11.88 25.49 0.18
CA PHE A 15 -12.48 24.25 -0.34
C PHE A 15 -11.79 23.00 0.21
N LYS A 16 -10.46 23.00 0.29
CA LYS A 16 -9.67 21.87 0.83
C LYS A 16 -9.85 21.67 2.33
N GLN A 17 -10.16 22.74 3.06
CA GLN A 17 -10.40 22.72 4.50
C GLN A 17 -11.82 22.29 4.86
N GLY A 18 -12.70 22.09 3.87
CA GLY A 18 -14.11 21.73 4.08
C GLY A 18 -15.03 22.92 4.36
N ASN A 19 -14.51 24.14 4.32
CA ASN A 19 -15.29 25.38 4.48
C ASN A 19 -15.90 25.78 3.13
N TYR A 20 -16.92 25.04 2.72
CA TYR A 20 -17.46 25.14 1.36
C TYR A 20 -18.20 26.46 1.10
N ASP A 21 -18.89 27.03 2.10
CA ASP A 21 -19.58 28.32 1.97
C ASP A 21 -18.59 29.48 1.78
N ASP A 22 -17.50 29.49 2.56
CA ASP A 22 -16.41 30.45 2.40
C ASP A 22 -15.70 30.28 1.05
N ALA A 23 -15.51 29.03 0.61
CA ALA A 23 -14.94 28.73 -0.69
C ALA A 23 -15.80 29.26 -1.84
N ILE A 24 -17.12 29.08 -1.77
CA ILE A 24 -18.06 29.60 -2.77
C ILE A 24 -17.97 31.13 -2.83
N ALA A 25 -18.06 31.82 -1.69
CA ALA A 25 -18.01 33.29 -1.64
C ALA A 25 -16.70 33.85 -2.22
N LEU A 26 -15.56 33.21 -1.92
CA LEU A 26 -14.25 33.62 -2.42
C LEU A 26 -14.09 33.33 -3.92
N LEU A 27 -14.60 32.19 -4.41
CA LEU A 27 -14.51 31.80 -5.82
C LEU A 27 -15.46 32.63 -6.70
N GLU A 28 -16.66 32.99 -6.23
CA GLU A 28 -17.59 33.90 -6.92
C GLU A 28 -17.02 35.31 -7.06
N GLN A 29 -16.41 35.85 -6.00
CA GLN A 29 -15.71 37.14 -6.04
C GLN A 29 -14.54 37.13 -7.03
N THR A 30 -13.82 36.01 -7.10
CA THR A 30 -12.71 35.83 -8.04
C THR A 30 -13.22 35.80 -9.49
N ILE A 31 -14.36 35.16 -9.76
CA ILE A 31 -14.99 35.12 -11.10
C ILE A 31 -15.43 36.51 -11.55
N ALA A 32 -16.01 37.32 -10.66
CA ALA A 32 -16.44 38.68 -10.99
C ALA A 32 -15.28 39.63 -11.33
N ALA A 33 -14.07 39.34 -10.83
CA ALA A 33 -12.89 40.17 -11.00
C ALA A 33 -11.92 39.68 -12.10
N THR A 34 -12.12 38.48 -12.67
CA THR A 34 -11.11 37.80 -13.51
C THR A 34 -11.55 37.67 -14.98
N PRO A 35 -10.70 38.00 -15.96
CA PRO A 35 -11.01 37.82 -17.38
C PRO A 35 -11.10 36.34 -17.81
N PRO A 36 -11.74 36.05 -18.96
CA PRO A 36 -12.21 34.72 -19.35
C PRO A 36 -11.21 33.55 -19.29
N PRO A 37 -9.92 33.68 -19.69
CA PRO A 37 -9.06 32.50 -19.81
C PRO A 37 -8.61 31.90 -18.46
N GLU A 38 -8.60 32.70 -17.39
CA GLU A 38 -8.31 32.27 -16.01
C GLU A 38 -9.58 31.95 -15.22
N CYS A 39 -10.72 32.50 -15.65
CA CYS A 39 -12.03 32.29 -15.04
C CYS A 39 -12.49 30.82 -15.09
N GLU A 40 -12.13 30.08 -16.14
CA GLU A 40 -12.59 28.69 -16.33
C GLU A 40 -12.05 27.72 -15.27
N GLN A 41 -10.82 27.94 -14.77
CA GLN A 41 -10.28 27.12 -13.68
C GLN A 41 -11.01 27.40 -12.37
N VAL A 42 -11.37 28.66 -12.12
CA VAL A 42 -12.15 29.10 -10.95
C VAL A 42 -13.56 28.52 -11.01
N GLN A 43 -14.19 28.52 -12.19
CA GLN A 43 -15.50 27.93 -12.43
C GLN A 43 -15.50 26.42 -12.16
N GLY A 44 -14.44 25.69 -12.53
CA GLY A 44 -14.30 24.28 -12.19
C GLY A 44 -14.25 24.00 -10.69
N TRP A 45 -13.59 24.86 -9.90
CA TRP A 45 -13.59 24.77 -8.44
C TRP A 45 -14.93 25.16 -7.84
N LEU A 46 -15.61 26.17 -8.39
CA LEU A 46 -16.92 26.61 -7.92
C LEU A 46 -18.00 25.54 -8.13
N VAL A 47 -18.01 24.85 -9.28
CA VAL A 47 -18.91 23.69 -9.50
C VAL A 47 -18.71 22.63 -8.41
N ARG A 48 -17.44 22.30 -8.09
CA ARG A 48 -17.13 21.31 -7.06
C ARG A 48 -17.58 21.76 -5.67
N ALA A 49 -17.48 23.05 -5.36
CA ALA A 49 -17.95 23.62 -4.11
C ALA A 49 -19.48 23.55 -4.00
N TYR A 50 -20.21 23.94 -5.04
CA TYR A 50 -21.68 23.81 -5.07
C TYR A 50 -22.16 22.37 -4.92
N LEU A 51 -21.49 21.39 -5.56
CA LEU A 51 -21.83 19.98 -5.40
C LEU A 51 -21.59 19.47 -3.97
N LYS A 52 -20.61 20.02 -3.25
CA LYS A 52 -20.34 19.64 -1.85
C LYS A 52 -21.34 20.22 -0.86
N VAL A 53 -21.89 21.40 -1.15
CA VAL A 53 -22.96 22.02 -0.35
C VAL A 53 -24.35 21.45 -0.71
N GLY A 54 -24.45 20.70 -1.82
CA GLY A 54 -25.72 20.16 -2.30
C GLY A 54 -26.54 21.15 -3.15
N ASN A 55 -25.94 22.28 -3.56
CA ASN A 55 -26.56 23.23 -4.48
C ASN A 55 -26.40 22.74 -5.93
N THR A 56 -27.11 21.67 -6.25
CA THR A 56 -27.07 20.99 -7.57
C THR A 56 -27.59 21.87 -8.69
N ALA A 57 -28.57 22.74 -8.42
CA ALA A 57 -29.13 23.67 -9.40
C ALA A 57 -28.08 24.69 -9.90
N ALA A 58 -27.33 25.32 -8.99
CA ALA A 58 -26.27 26.25 -9.34
C ALA A 58 -25.09 25.55 -10.04
N ALA A 59 -24.70 24.36 -9.55
CA ALA A 59 -23.67 23.54 -10.18
C ALA A 59 -24.03 23.17 -11.63
N HIS A 60 -25.28 22.76 -11.87
CA HIS A 60 -25.75 22.36 -13.19
C HIS A 60 -25.81 23.54 -14.17
N ALA A 61 -26.32 24.70 -13.74
CA ALA A 61 -26.34 25.91 -14.56
C ALA A 61 -24.92 26.35 -14.98
N LEU A 62 -23.95 26.24 -14.06
CA LEU A 62 -22.55 26.54 -14.33
C LEU A 62 -21.92 25.51 -15.28
N CYS A 63 -22.20 24.21 -15.09
CA CYS A 63 -21.77 23.16 -16.01
C CYS A 63 -22.35 23.30 -17.42
N GLN A 64 -23.61 23.74 -17.57
CA GLN A 64 -24.19 24.03 -18.89
C GLN A 64 -23.46 25.17 -19.61
N THR A 65 -23.01 26.17 -18.86
CA THR A 65 -22.22 27.28 -19.40
C THR A 65 -20.83 26.80 -19.83
N LEU A 66 -20.18 25.97 -18.99
CA LEU A 66 -18.86 25.39 -19.28
C LEU A 66 -18.87 24.37 -20.43
N ALA A 67 -19.99 23.68 -20.65
CA ALA A 67 -20.17 22.77 -21.78
C ALA A 67 -20.19 23.48 -23.15
N ARG A 68 -20.28 24.81 -23.16
CA ARG A 68 -20.20 25.67 -24.34
C ARG A 68 -18.84 26.39 -24.47
N SER A 69 -17.87 26.09 -23.59
CA SER A 69 -16.51 26.66 -23.67
C SER A 69 -15.76 26.13 -24.90
N ASP A 70 -14.91 26.97 -25.49
CA ASP A 70 -14.05 26.65 -26.63
C ASP A 70 -12.89 25.69 -26.26
N ARG A 71 -12.71 25.38 -24.96
CA ARG A 71 -11.68 24.45 -24.49
C ARG A 71 -12.21 23.01 -24.43
N PRO A 72 -11.67 22.08 -25.24
CA PRO A 72 -12.20 20.72 -25.35
C PRO A 72 -12.13 19.93 -24.03
N ALA A 73 -11.11 20.19 -23.20
CA ALA A 73 -10.96 19.53 -21.90
C ALA A 73 -12.05 19.94 -20.90
N ILE A 74 -12.44 21.22 -20.90
CA ILE A 74 -13.45 21.76 -19.99
C ILE A 74 -14.85 21.43 -20.50
N GLN A 75 -15.04 21.47 -21.81
CA GLN A 75 -16.26 21.01 -22.46
C GLN A 75 -16.53 19.53 -22.17
N ALA A 76 -15.54 18.65 -22.38
CA ALA A 76 -15.68 17.22 -22.12
C ALA A 76 -15.94 16.94 -20.63
N TRP A 77 -15.23 17.63 -19.74
CA TRP A 77 -15.46 17.51 -18.30
C TRP A 77 -16.85 18.01 -17.88
N ALA A 78 -17.31 19.14 -18.40
CA ALA A 78 -18.62 19.70 -18.10
C ALA A 78 -19.75 18.81 -18.63
N GLN A 79 -19.62 18.28 -19.84
CA GLN A 79 -20.57 17.31 -20.40
C GLN A 79 -20.61 16.01 -19.57
N ALA A 80 -19.45 15.48 -19.18
CA ALA A 80 -19.39 14.31 -18.30
C ALA A 80 -20.03 14.57 -16.93
N THR A 81 -19.85 15.78 -16.39
CA THR A 81 -20.42 16.19 -15.09
C THR A 81 -21.94 16.37 -15.19
N LEU A 82 -22.48 16.90 -16.30
CA LEU A 82 -23.92 17.01 -16.54
C LEU A 82 -24.62 15.64 -16.60
N VAL A 83 -23.94 14.62 -17.12
CA VAL A 83 -24.46 13.24 -17.17
C VAL A 83 -24.58 12.62 -15.78
N GLN A 84 -23.71 13.00 -14.85
CA GLN A 84 -23.72 12.50 -13.48
C GLN A 84 -24.81 13.14 -12.62
N PHE A 85 -25.30 14.33 -12.99
CA PHE A 85 -26.29 15.08 -12.23
C PHE A 85 -27.38 15.65 -13.15
N PRO A 86 -28.31 14.82 -13.66
CA PRO A 86 -29.46 15.32 -14.41
C PRO A 86 -30.25 16.28 -13.52
N ALA A 87 -30.54 17.49 -14.01
CA ALA A 87 -31.39 18.41 -13.29
C ALA A 87 -32.69 17.69 -12.88
N GLU A 88 -32.96 17.66 -11.58
CA GLU A 88 -34.20 17.12 -11.05
C GLU A 88 -35.36 17.87 -11.71
N VAL A 89 -36.15 17.13 -12.48
CA VAL A 89 -37.20 17.68 -13.36
C VAL A 89 -38.27 18.33 -12.49
N THR A 90 -38.15 19.63 -12.30
CA THR A 90 -39.28 20.47 -11.87
C THR A 90 -39.71 21.28 -13.09
N THR A 91 -40.66 20.75 -13.85
CA THR A 91 -41.43 21.51 -14.85
C THR A 91 -42.66 22.09 -14.15
N PRO A 92 -43.01 23.37 -14.37
CA PRO A 92 -43.90 23.72 -15.49
C PRO A 92 -43.32 24.84 -16.37
N GLN A 93 -43.28 24.64 -17.72
CA GLN A 93 -44.13 25.36 -18.70
C GLN A 93 -43.61 26.78 -19.03
N GLN A 94 -43.28 27.25 -20.24
CA GLN A 94 -43.80 27.21 -21.62
C GLN A 94 -42.68 27.92 -22.46
N ALA A 95 -42.38 27.77 -23.75
CA ALA A 95 -43.18 27.49 -24.93
C ALA A 95 -42.28 27.07 -26.12
N ASP A 96 -42.85 26.23 -26.97
CA ASP A 96 -42.44 25.77 -28.32
C ASP A 96 -42.30 26.90 -29.38
N PRO A 97 -41.98 26.64 -30.68
CA PRO A 97 -41.41 25.43 -31.31
C PRO A 97 -40.30 25.71 -32.36
N ALA A 98 -39.39 24.76 -32.60
CA ALA A 98 -38.81 24.54 -33.93
C ALA A 98 -38.24 23.11 -34.07
N PRO A 99 -38.44 22.42 -35.21
CA PRO A 99 -38.37 20.97 -35.28
C PRO A 99 -36.97 20.53 -35.72
N HIS A 100 -36.17 19.96 -34.83
CA HIS A 100 -35.03 19.13 -35.25
C HIS A 100 -35.04 17.81 -34.48
N ASN A 101 -35.48 16.80 -35.23
CA ASN A 101 -35.48 15.37 -34.96
C ASN A 101 -34.21 14.87 -34.24
N PRO A 102 -34.34 14.17 -33.11
CA PRO A 102 -33.35 13.19 -32.69
C PRO A 102 -34.05 11.83 -32.55
N ALA A 103 -34.10 11.08 -33.65
CA ALA A 103 -34.20 9.63 -33.54
C ALA A 103 -32.82 9.08 -33.16
N GLN A 104 -32.83 8.06 -32.30
CA GLN A 104 -31.69 7.27 -31.78
C GLN A 104 -31.03 7.91 -30.55
N ALA A 105 -31.51 7.71 -29.31
CA ALA A 105 -31.86 6.44 -28.66
C ALA A 105 -30.79 5.36 -28.91
N SER A 106 -29.67 5.49 -28.20
CA SER A 106 -28.70 4.40 -28.02
C SER A 106 -28.72 4.02 -26.55
N SER A 107 -29.35 2.89 -26.23
CA SER A 107 -29.06 2.12 -25.03
C SER A 107 -27.55 1.88 -24.91
N PRO A 108 -26.98 1.78 -23.69
CA PRO A 108 -25.55 1.54 -23.53
C PRO A 108 -25.23 0.16 -24.10
N GLY A 109 -24.54 0.14 -25.23
CA GLY A 109 -23.94 -1.07 -25.77
C GLY A 109 -22.80 -1.55 -24.85
N PRO A 110 -22.41 -2.84 -24.96
CA PRO A 110 -21.24 -3.34 -24.24
C PRO A 110 -20.01 -2.48 -24.58
N LEU A 111 -19.25 -2.08 -23.55
CA LEU A 111 -18.03 -1.30 -23.72
C LEU A 111 -17.07 -2.02 -24.67
N SER A 112 -16.37 -1.28 -25.53
CA SER A 112 -15.31 -1.90 -26.33
C SER A 112 -14.20 -2.43 -25.41
N PRO A 113 -13.52 -3.53 -25.76
CA PRO A 113 -12.47 -4.09 -24.90
C PRO A 113 -11.34 -3.10 -24.56
N THR A 114 -11.05 -2.19 -25.49
CA THR A 114 -10.06 -1.12 -25.33
C THR A 114 -10.50 -0.04 -24.34
N GLU A 115 -11.78 0.34 -24.35
CA GLU A 115 -12.33 1.31 -23.39
C GLU A 115 -12.43 0.71 -21.99
N ALA A 116 -12.84 -0.56 -21.88
CA ALA A 116 -12.88 -1.27 -20.62
C ALA A 116 -11.49 -1.37 -19.98
N GLU A 117 -10.45 -1.71 -20.74
CA GLU A 117 -9.07 -1.76 -20.22
C GLU A 117 -8.54 -0.36 -19.83
N ALA A 118 -8.88 0.68 -20.59
CA ALA A 118 -8.53 2.06 -20.25
C ALA A 118 -9.20 2.51 -18.94
N LEU A 119 -10.49 2.19 -18.74
CA LEU A 119 -11.22 2.50 -17.52
C LEU A 119 -10.65 1.73 -16.31
N PHE A 120 -10.38 0.44 -16.47
CA PHE A 120 -9.79 -0.37 -15.42
C PHE A 120 -8.40 0.15 -15.01
N SER A 121 -7.52 0.40 -15.98
CA SER A 121 -6.16 0.92 -15.71
C SER A 121 -6.17 2.33 -15.11
N ALA A 122 -7.10 3.19 -15.53
CA ALA A 122 -7.32 4.51 -14.93
C ALA A 122 -7.79 4.39 -13.47
N GLY A 123 -8.77 3.53 -13.19
CA GLY A 123 -9.27 3.26 -11.84
C GLY A 123 -8.18 2.73 -10.91
N MET A 124 -7.38 1.76 -11.37
CA MET A 124 -6.25 1.23 -10.60
C MET A 124 -5.15 2.28 -10.35
N THR A 125 -4.92 3.19 -11.30
CA THR A 125 -3.95 4.28 -11.15
C THR A 125 -4.45 5.33 -10.14
N ALA A 126 -5.72 5.69 -10.19
CA ALA A 126 -6.35 6.57 -9.21
C ALA A 126 -6.32 5.97 -7.80
N LEU A 127 -6.59 4.67 -7.66
CA LEU A 127 -6.51 3.95 -6.39
C LEU A 127 -5.10 4.02 -5.77
N ARG A 128 -4.05 3.81 -6.58
CA ARG A 128 -2.64 3.93 -6.14
C ARG A 128 -2.27 5.34 -5.71
N LYS A 129 -2.83 6.36 -6.38
CA LYS A 129 -2.65 7.78 -6.03
C LYS A 129 -3.52 8.24 -4.85
N ARG A 130 -4.33 7.34 -4.27
CA ARG A 130 -5.33 7.64 -3.22
C ARG A 130 -6.39 8.65 -3.67
N HIS A 131 -6.60 8.78 -4.97
CA HIS A 131 -7.70 9.57 -5.53
C HIS A 131 -8.95 8.70 -5.56
N TYR A 132 -9.55 8.46 -4.39
CA TYR A 132 -10.58 7.44 -4.25
C TYR A 132 -11.85 7.77 -5.02
N ALA A 133 -12.25 9.04 -5.12
CA ALA A 133 -13.40 9.46 -5.92
C ALA A 133 -13.23 9.12 -7.42
N ASP A 134 -12.08 9.47 -8.00
CA ASP A 134 -11.76 9.15 -9.40
C ASP A 134 -11.69 7.62 -9.61
N ALA A 135 -11.11 6.90 -8.64
CA ALA A 135 -11.02 5.44 -8.69
C ALA A 135 -12.40 4.76 -8.68
N ILE A 136 -13.31 5.24 -7.83
CA ILE A 136 -14.70 4.76 -7.76
C ILE A 136 -15.37 4.98 -9.11
N GLN A 137 -15.33 6.19 -9.66
CA GLN A 137 -15.96 6.51 -10.94
C GLN A 137 -15.47 5.59 -12.07
N HIS A 138 -14.16 5.45 -12.23
CA HIS A 138 -13.60 4.62 -13.30
C HIS A 138 -13.95 3.13 -13.15
N LEU A 139 -13.94 2.61 -11.91
CA LEU A 139 -14.24 1.21 -11.63
C LEU A 139 -15.75 0.91 -11.73
N GLU A 140 -16.62 1.82 -11.33
CA GLU A 140 -18.07 1.69 -11.52
C GLU A 140 -18.44 1.71 -12.99
N THR A 141 -17.90 2.65 -13.77
CA THR A 141 -18.13 2.69 -15.22
C THR A 141 -17.63 1.42 -15.90
N PHE A 142 -16.47 0.90 -15.47
CA PHE A 142 -15.97 -0.38 -15.96
C PHE A 142 -16.94 -1.53 -15.64
N LEU A 143 -17.41 -1.64 -14.39
CA LEU A 143 -18.31 -2.72 -13.96
C LEU A 143 -19.71 -2.62 -14.57
N ALA A 144 -20.19 -1.40 -14.86
CA ALA A 144 -21.49 -1.18 -15.49
C ALA A 144 -21.50 -1.61 -16.97
N GLY A 145 -20.36 -1.52 -17.65
CA GLY A 145 -20.24 -1.90 -19.06
C GLY A 145 -19.56 -3.24 -19.33
N THR A 146 -19.27 -4.02 -18.28
CA THR A 146 -18.66 -5.37 -18.37
C THR A 146 -19.47 -6.38 -17.56
N ASP A 147 -19.22 -7.67 -17.79
CA ASP A 147 -19.89 -8.78 -17.12
C ASP A 147 -18.91 -9.64 -16.30
N GLU A 148 -19.43 -10.57 -15.49
CA GLU A 148 -18.61 -11.45 -14.64
C GLU A 148 -17.61 -12.33 -15.39
N GLY A 149 -17.84 -12.54 -16.69
CA GLY A 149 -16.96 -13.24 -17.61
C GLY A 149 -15.77 -12.40 -18.09
N TYR A 150 -15.82 -11.07 -17.94
CA TYR A 150 -14.78 -10.17 -18.41
C TYR A 150 -13.50 -10.31 -17.57
N ALA A 151 -12.35 -10.28 -18.26
CA ALA A 151 -11.05 -10.30 -17.60
C ALA A 151 -10.95 -9.12 -16.63
N ASN A 152 -10.49 -9.37 -15.40
CA ASN A 152 -10.39 -8.39 -14.31
C ASN A 152 -11.71 -7.95 -13.63
N TYR A 153 -12.89 -8.48 -14.00
CA TYR A 153 -14.16 -8.10 -13.36
C TYR A 153 -14.15 -8.27 -11.84
N ALA A 154 -13.76 -9.45 -11.34
CA ALA A 154 -13.66 -9.70 -9.90
C ALA A 154 -12.61 -8.79 -9.23
N TRP A 155 -11.51 -8.50 -9.93
CA TRP A 155 -10.48 -7.60 -9.40
C TRP A 155 -10.98 -6.16 -9.30
N ALA A 156 -11.74 -5.70 -10.28
CA ALA A 156 -12.38 -4.39 -10.26
C ALA A 156 -13.37 -4.27 -9.09
N ARG A 157 -14.20 -5.29 -8.82
CA ARG A 157 -15.11 -5.28 -7.66
C ARG A 157 -14.38 -5.21 -6.31
N THR A 158 -13.34 -6.02 -6.13
CA THR A 158 -12.53 -5.96 -4.90
C THR A 158 -11.80 -4.62 -4.75
N SER A 159 -11.35 -4.02 -5.86
CA SER A 159 -10.70 -2.72 -5.89
C SER A 159 -11.69 -1.58 -5.61
N LEU A 160 -12.93 -1.69 -6.09
CA LEU A 160 -14.00 -0.74 -5.83
C LEU A 160 -14.36 -0.73 -4.33
N ALA A 161 -14.49 -1.90 -3.71
CA ALA A 161 -14.73 -1.99 -2.26
C ALA A 161 -13.61 -1.33 -1.43
N LYS A 162 -12.35 -1.46 -1.86
CA LYS A 162 -11.22 -0.73 -1.24
C LYS A 162 -11.31 0.78 -1.46
N ALA A 163 -11.74 1.20 -2.65
CA ALA A 163 -11.91 2.60 -2.99
C ALA A 163 -13.03 3.25 -2.14
N TYR A 164 -14.17 2.58 -1.97
CA TYR A 164 -15.25 3.02 -1.08
C TYR A 164 -14.76 3.20 0.36
N LYS A 165 -14.03 2.22 0.91
CA LYS A 165 -13.42 2.34 2.26
C LYS A 165 -12.49 3.56 2.34
N GLY A 166 -11.60 3.73 1.36
CA GLY A 166 -10.65 4.85 1.30
C GLY A 166 -11.33 6.22 1.17
N ASN A 167 -12.49 6.27 0.52
CA ASN A 167 -13.30 7.46 0.34
C ASN A 167 -14.23 7.77 1.54
N GLY A 168 -14.18 6.98 2.62
CA GLY A 168 -15.08 7.12 3.77
C GLY A 168 -16.49 6.58 3.56
N GLN A 169 -16.77 5.93 2.43
CA GLN A 169 -18.06 5.31 2.12
C GLN A 169 -18.12 3.89 2.69
N THR A 170 -18.03 3.79 4.01
CA THR A 170 -17.91 2.51 4.73
C THR A 170 -19.11 1.59 4.49
N GLU A 171 -20.33 2.13 4.47
CA GLU A 171 -21.54 1.32 4.21
C GLU A 171 -21.55 0.72 2.80
N ALA A 172 -21.15 1.48 1.78
CA ALA A 172 -21.02 0.97 0.41
C ALA A 172 -19.92 -0.11 0.32
N ALA A 173 -18.80 0.08 1.02
CA ALA A 173 -17.74 -0.91 1.11
C ALA A 173 -18.22 -2.21 1.79
N ILE A 174 -19.00 -2.11 2.87
CA ILE A 174 -19.59 -3.26 3.59
C ILE A 174 -20.60 -3.98 2.70
N ALA A 175 -21.51 -3.25 2.05
CA ALA A 175 -22.52 -3.82 1.18
C ALA A 175 -21.88 -4.63 0.03
N LEU A 176 -20.93 -4.02 -0.67
CA LEU A 176 -20.21 -4.70 -1.76
C LEU A 176 -19.36 -5.87 -1.25
N ALA A 177 -18.73 -5.76 -0.08
CA ALA A 177 -17.97 -6.85 0.50
C ALA A 177 -18.87 -8.03 0.94
N ARG A 178 -20.08 -7.77 1.45
CA ARG A 178 -21.06 -8.85 1.75
C ARG A 178 -21.50 -9.56 0.49
N GLU A 179 -21.72 -8.82 -0.60
CA GLU A 179 -22.05 -9.42 -1.89
C GLU A 179 -20.90 -10.30 -2.41
N LEU A 180 -19.66 -9.81 -2.34
CA LEU A 180 -18.46 -10.56 -2.73
C LEU A 180 -18.21 -11.79 -1.84
N ALA A 181 -18.60 -11.76 -0.57
CA ALA A 181 -18.54 -12.92 0.33
C ALA A 181 -19.50 -14.04 -0.10
N ASN A 182 -20.55 -13.73 -0.85
CA ASN A 182 -21.48 -14.73 -1.40
C ASN A 182 -21.11 -15.19 -2.82
N SER A 183 -20.00 -14.69 -3.40
CA SER A 183 -19.56 -15.09 -4.74
C SER A 183 -19.13 -16.57 -4.79
N ASP A 184 -19.30 -17.21 -5.95
CA ASP A 184 -18.87 -18.59 -6.21
C ASP A 184 -17.34 -18.75 -6.19
N ARG A 185 -16.59 -17.67 -6.40
CA ARG A 185 -15.13 -17.69 -6.40
C ARG A 185 -14.57 -17.72 -4.97
N GLU A 186 -13.91 -18.81 -4.62
CA GLU A 186 -13.34 -19.02 -3.28
C GLU A 186 -12.36 -17.90 -2.87
N SER A 187 -11.52 -17.44 -3.79
CA SER A 187 -10.56 -16.36 -3.55
C SER A 187 -11.24 -15.02 -3.24
N THR A 188 -12.30 -14.68 -3.98
CA THR A 188 -13.10 -13.47 -3.76
C THR A 188 -13.85 -13.54 -2.42
N ARG A 189 -14.41 -14.71 -2.08
CA ARG A 189 -15.08 -14.95 -0.81
C ARG A 189 -14.14 -14.82 0.39
N ALA A 190 -12.97 -15.46 0.31
CA ALA A 190 -11.95 -15.42 1.36
C ALA A 190 -11.48 -13.98 1.59
N TRP A 191 -11.16 -13.25 0.51
CA TRP A 191 -10.77 -11.85 0.59
C TRP A 191 -11.88 -10.97 1.20
N ALA A 192 -13.12 -11.13 0.76
CA ALA A 192 -14.24 -10.31 1.23
C ALA A 192 -14.54 -10.55 2.72
N THR A 193 -14.44 -11.79 3.18
CA THR A 193 -14.61 -12.15 4.59
C THR A 193 -13.53 -11.49 5.47
N ASP A 194 -12.27 -11.51 5.03
CA ASP A 194 -11.19 -10.82 5.72
C ASP A 194 -11.40 -9.30 5.72
N PHE A 195 -11.77 -8.73 4.56
CA PHE A 195 -12.01 -7.31 4.41
C PHE A 195 -13.15 -6.81 5.32
N LEU A 196 -14.24 -7.57 5.45
CA LEU A 196 -15.33 -7.28 6.39
C LEU A 196 -14.85 -7.23 7.84
N LYS A 197 -13.94 -8.12 8.26
CA LYS A 197 -13.34 -8.06 9.61
C LYS A 197 -12.57 -6.75 9.81
N THR A 198 -11.85 -6.29 8.80
CA THR A 198 -11.13 -4.99 8.86
C THR A 198 -12.03 -3.76 8.88
N LEU A 199 -13.30 -3.92 8.49
CA LEU A 199 -14.32 -2.86 8.53
C LEU A 199 -15.09 -2.87 9.85
N ALA A 200 -15.19 -4.03 10.51
CA ALA A 200 -15.89 -4.21 11.79
C ALA A 200 -15.04 -3.88 13.02
N SER A 201 -13.70 -3.91 12.91
CA SER A 201 -12.83 -3.49 14.00
C SER A 201 -12.88 -1.96 14.18
N PRO A 202 -13.22 -1.44 15.38
CA PRO A 202 -13.19 -0.01 15.62
C PRO A 202 -11.74 0.52 15.48
N PRO A 203 -11.56 1.78 15.04
CA PRO A 203 -10.24 2.38 14.98
C PRO A 203 -9.59 2.36 16.37
N PRO A 204 -8.27 2.08 16.48
CA PRO A 204 -7.57 1.92 17.76
C PRO A 204 -7.60 3.17 18.67
N ASP A 205 -8.08 4.32 18.17
CA ASP A 205 -8.21 5.57 18.94
C ASP A 205 -9.58 5.75 19.60
N SER A 206 -10.52 4.80 19.43
CA SER A 206 -11.76 4.78 20.21
C SER A 206 -11.53 4.09 21.55
N ALA A 207 -10.64 4.65 22.38
CA ALA A 207 -10.59 4.31 23.79
C ALA A 207 -11.94 4.67 24.43
N PRO A 208 -12.45 3.86 25.38
CA PRO A 208 -13.72 4.13 26.03
C PRO A 208 -13.63 5.47 26.75
N THR A 209 -14.53 6.39 26.38
CA THR A 209 -14.80 7.58 27.19
C THR A 209 -15.21 7.08 28.57
N MET A 210 -14.30 7.19 29.54
CA MET A 210 -14.63 6.95 30.94
C MET A 210 -15.70 7.97 31.36
N PRO A 211 -16.68 7.57 32.18
CA PRO A 211 -17.73 8.46 32.64
C PRO A 211 -17.12 9.54 33.54
N GLN A 212 -17.53 10.77 33.30
CA GLN A 212 -17.22 11.91 34.15
C GLN A 212 -17.89 11.72 35.52
N ASP A 213 -17.08 11.75 36.58
CA ASP A 213 -17.50 11.91 37.97
C ASP A 213 -18.48 13.09 38.09
N THR A 214 -19.65 12.82 38.67
CA THR A 214 -20.43 13.84 39.39
C THR A 214 -20.91 13.23 40.70
N ASP A 215 -20.66 13.99 41.76
CA ASP A 215 -20.88 13.71 43.17
C ASP A 215 -22.33 13.34 43.56
N HIS A 216 -22.40 12.43 44.56
CA HIS A 216 -23.38 12.34 45.68
C HIS A 216 -24.78 11.72 45.49
N PRO A 217 -25.42 11.18 46.57
CA PRO A 217 -25.02 10.06 47.43
C PRO A 217 -26.15 8.99 47.61
N GLU A 218 -25.86 7.94 48.37
CA GLU A 218 -26.79 7.18 49.25
C GLU A 218 -28.01 6.45 48.61
N HIS A 219 -27.92 5.11 48.49
CA HIS A 219 -28.85 4.18 49.13
C HIS A 219 -28.37 2.73 49.02
N ALA A 220 -28.78 1.94 50.01
CA ALA A 220 -28.18 0.69 50.47
C ALA A 220 -28.66 -0.58 49.74
N GLU A 221 -27.88 -1.65 49.98
CA GLU A 221 -28.28 -3.07 50.06
C GLU A 221 -28.98 -3.74 48.87
N HIS A 222 -28.36 -4.78 48.30
CA HIS A 222 -28.62 -6.19 48.68
C HIS A 222 -27.82 -7.19 47.79
N SER A 223 -27.01 -8.02 48.45
CA SER A 223 -26.83 -9.47 48.28
C SER A 223 -26.52 -10.16 46.92
N GLN A 224 -25.42 -10.93 47.00
CA GLN A 224 -25.25 -12.34 46.55
C GLN A 224 -24.92 -12.69 45.08
N ALA A 225 -23.65 -13.05 44.88
CA ALA A 225 -23.21 -14.22 44.08
C ALA A 225 -23.63 -15.54 44.81
N PRO A 226 -23.64 -16.76 44.22
CA PRO A 226 -22.59 -17.33 43.36
C PRO A 226 -23.06 -18.29 42.21
N ALA A 227 -22.39 -18.27 41.06
CA ALA A 227 -21.48 -19.32 40.55
C ALA A 227 -22.19 -20.49 39.79
N PRO A 228 -21.47 -21.55 39.32
CA PRO A 228 -21.23 -21.80 37.90
C PRO A 228 -21.70 -23.22 37.48
N PHE A 229 -21.41 -23.64 36.24
CA PHE A 229 -20.94 -24.99 35.82
C PHE A 229 -21.40 -25.41 34.40
N PRO A 230 -20.70 -26.39 33.78
CA PRO A 230 -20.47 -26.51 32.34
C PRO A 230 -21.03 -27.84 31.81
N THR A 231 -20.34 -28.47 30.84
CA THR A 231 -20.35 -29.91 30.48
C THR A 231 -21.13 -30.21 29.18
N THR A 232 -20.49 -30.36 28.00
CA THR A 232 -19.73 -31.54 27.49
C THR A 232 -20.64 -32.57 26.79
N TYR A 233 -20.33 -32.80 25.51
CA TYR A 233 -20.49 -34.01 24.68
C TYR A 233 -21.88 -34.56 24.35
N ARG A 234 -22.13 -34.73 23.03
CA ARG A 234 -22.50 -36.05 22.49
C ARG A 234 -22.20 -36.18 20.99
N SER A 235 -21.26 -37.06 20.67
CA SER A 235 -21.05 -37.65 19.35
C SER A 235 -22.00 -38.84 19.13
N LEU A 236 -21.96 -39.37 17.89
CA LEU A 236 -22.49 -40.66 17.39
C LEU A 236 -23.94 -40.56 16.88
N THR A 237 -24.36 -41.11 15.74
CA THR A 237 -23.83 -42.20 14.90
C THR A 237 -24.71 -42.35 13.65
N SER A 238 -24.14 -42.94 12.59
CA SER A 238 -24.73 -43.87 11.56
C SER A 238 -26.17 -43.64 11.05
N SER A 239 -26.50 -43.75 9.77
CA SER A 239 -26.47 -44.96 8.92
C SER A 239 -27.20 -44.66 7.57
N PRO A 240 -27.44 -45.59 6.62
CA PRO A 240 -27.06 -45.37 5.21
C PRO A 240 -28.22 -45.47 4.20
N ARG A 241 -27.89 -45.12 2.94
CA ARG A 241 -28.37 -45.71 1.67
C ARG A 241 -29.87 -45.64 1.38
N ASP A 242 -30.21 -44.87 0.33
CA ASP A 242 -31.17 -45.37 -0.65
C ASP A 242 -30.85 -44.95 -2.10
N ARG A 243 -30.99 -45.92 -3.00
CA ARG A 243 -30.73 -45.85 -4.43
C ARG A 243 -31.99 -45.37 -5.16
N ARG A 244 -31.85 -44.46 -6.13
CA ARG A 244 -32.79 -44.34 -7.25
C ARG A 244 -32.03 -44.07 -8.55
N PRO A 245 -32.31 -44.79 -9.65
CA PRO A 245 -31.62 -44.60 -10.92
C PRO A 245 -32.38 -43.65 -11.86
N THR A 246 -31.68 -43.30 -12.96
CA THR A 246 -32.15 -42.77 -14.26
C THR A 246 -32.36 -41.25 -14.39
N ALA A 247 -31.33 -40.57 -14.91
CA ALA A 247 -31.45 -39.55 -15.95
C ALA A 247 -30.08 -39.38 -16.65
N THR A 248 -30.07 -39.54 -17.97
CA THR A 248 -28.94 -39.32 -18.87
C THR A 248 -28.51 -37.84 -18.85
N PRO A 249 -27.25 -37.49 -18.53
CA PRO A 249 -26.80 -36.11 -18.59
C PRO A 249 -26.26 -35.75 -19.98
N ALA A 250 -26.71 -34.60 -20.47
CA ALA A 250 -26.21 -33.89 -21.64
C ALA A 250 -24.69 -33.60 -21.54
N PRO A 251 -23.98 -33.34 -22.67
CA PRO A 251 -22.53 -33.15 -22.66
C PRO A 251 -22.13 -31.95 -21.81
N THR A 252 -21.60 -32.25 -20.63
CA THR A 252 -21.05 -31.29 -19.69
C THR A 252 -19.83 -30.63 -20.32
N ARG A 253 -19.91 -29.31 -20.55
CA ARG A 253 -18.76 -28.48 -20.90
C ARG A 253 -17.61 -28.76 -19.92
N PRO A 254 -16.36 -28.87 -20.40
CA PRO A 254 -15.22 -29.12 -19.52
C PRO A 254 -15.11 -27.98 -18.51
N ALA A 255 -15.31 -28.33 -17.23
CA ALA A 255 -15.13 -27.42 -16.10
C ALA A 255 -13.73 -26.82 -16.17
N SER A 256 -13.65 -25.48 -16.25
CA SER A 256 -12.40 -24.74 -16.14
C SER A 256 -11.77 -25.07 -14.80
N LYS A 257 -10.66 -25.83 -14.81
CA LYS A 257 -9.90 -26.13 -13.61
C LYS A 257 -9.41 -24.81 -13.03
N ASP A 258 -9.88 -24.46 -11.85
CA ASP A 258 -9.43 -23.29 -11.12
C ASP A 258 -7.95 -23.50 -10.75
N LEU A 259 -7.04 -22.92 -11.55
CA LEU A 259 -5.59 -23.04 -11.38
C LEU A 259 -5.04 -22.02 -10.35
N THR A 260 -5.87 -21.08 -9.92
CA THR A 260 -5.56 -20.04 -8.95
C THR A 260 -4.86 -20.56 -7.68
N PRO A 261 -5.36 -21.61 -6.98
CA PRO A 261 -4.69 -22.13 -5.78
C PRO A 261 -3.32 -22.75 -6.10
N LEU A 262 -3.13 -23.32 -7.29
CA LEU A 262 -1.86 -23.88 -7.72
C LEU A 262 -0.82 -22.78 -7.97
N ILE A 263 -1.25 -21.67 -8.58
CA ILE A 263 -0.41 -20.50 -8.85
C ILE A 263 -0.04 -19.80 -7.53
N LEU A 264 -0.99 -19.62 -6.63
CA LEU A 264 -0.76 -18.96 -5.33
C LEU A 264 0.19 -19.79 -4.45
N SER A 265 0.03 -21.11 -4.44
CA SER A 265 0.95 -22.03 -3.77
C SER A 265 2.35 -21.99 -4.38
N GLY A 266 2.45 -21.92 -5.71
CA GLY A 266 3.72 -21.79 -6.42
C GLY A 266 4.47 -20.49 -6.09
N LEU A 267 3.76 -19.37 -6.00
CA LEU A 267 4.32 -18.07 -5.60
C LEU A 267 4.83 -18.08 -4.15
N ALA A 268 4.04 -18.64 -3.22
CA ALA A 268 4.44 -18.77 -1.82
C ALA A 268 5.72 -19.63 -1.68
N HIS A 269 5.77 -20.79 -2.35
CA HIS A 269 6.95 -21.66 -2.31
C HIS A 269 8.18 -21.03 -2.99
N GLY A 270 8.00 -20.23 -4.04
CA GLY A 270 9.07 -19.50 -4.70
C GLY A 270 9.78 -18.51 -3.77
N SER A 271 9.02 -17.75 -2.99
CA SER A 271 9.58 -16.76 -2.04
C SER A 271 10.39 -17.41 -0.91
N ILE A 272 9.91 -18.52 -0.35
CA ILE A 272 10.58 -19.27 0.72
C ILE A 272 11.88 -19.89 0.21
N SER A 273 11.86 -20.45 -1.00
CA SER A 273 13.05 -21.04 -1.64
C SER A 273 14.14 -19.99 -1.89
N LEU A 274 13.76 -18.77 -2.30
CA LEU A 274 14.71 -17.68 -2.52
C LEU A 274 15.28 -17.13 -1.22
N PHE A 275 14.47 -17.02 -0.17
CA PHE A 275 14.97 -16.66 1.16
C PHE A 275 15.96 -17.70 1.69
N ALA A 276 15.67 -18.99 1.52
CA ALA A 276 16.58 -20.07 1.92
C ALA A 276 17.91 -20.01 1.14
N SER A 277 17.87 -19.70 -0.16
CA SER A 277 19.08 -19.51 -0.96
C SER A 277 19.89 -18.27 -0.54
N LEU A 278 19.23 -17.17 -0.19
CA LEU A 278 19.88 -15.99 0.38
C LEU A 278 20.53 -16.31 1.72
N LEU A 279 19.83 -17.04 2.59
CA LEU A 279 20.34 -17.43 3.90
C LEU A 279 21.55 -18.35 3.78
N LEU A 280 21.54 -19.31 2.86
CA LEU A 280 22.68 -20.17 2.57
C LEU A 280 23.89 -19.37 2.04
N PHE A 281 23.64 -18.37 1.19
CA PHE A 281 24.70 -17.48 0.70
C PHE A 281 25.35 -16.68 1.84
N ILE A 282 24.53 -16.15 2.76
CA ILE A 282 25.01 -15.38 3.92
C ILE A 282 25.75 -16.29 4.92
N LEU A 283 25.25 -17.50 5.16
CA LEU A 283 25.84 -18.43 6.14
C LEU A 283 27.13 -19.09 5.63
N PHE A 284 27.27 -19.28 4.32
CA PHE A 284 28.41 -19.98 3.72
C PHE A 284 29.06 -19.17 2.59
N PRO A 285 29.59 -17.96 2.88
CA PRO A 285 30.12 -17.06 1.86
C PRO A 285 31.32 -17.65 1.09
N ASN A 286 32.05 -18.58 1.71
CA ASN A 286 33.21 -19.24 1.12
C ASN A 286 32.87 -20.55 0.38
N SER A 287 31.62 -21.01 0.45
CA SER A 287 31.23 -22.26 -0.21
C SER A 287 30.87 -21.99 -1.67
N VAL A 288 31.80 -22.30 -2.58
CA VAL A 288 31.59 -22.22 -4.02
C VAL A 288 30.33 -23.00 -4.43
N LEU A 289 30.10 -24.17 -3.82
CA LEU A 289 28.93 -25.00 -4.09
C LEU A 289 27.61 -24.29 -3.73
N ALA A 290 27.55 -23.67 -2.53
CA ALA A 290 26.35 -22.95 -2.09
C ALA A 290 26.06 -21.74 -2.99
N THR A 291 27.10 -21.02 -3.39
CA THR A 291 26.99 -19.87 -4.29
C THR A 291 26.52 -20.29 -5.68
N VAL A 292 27.08 -21.36 -6.24
CA VAL A 292 26.66 -21.90 -7.55
C VAL A 292 25.21 -22.39 -7.51
N LEU A 293 24.80 -23.12 -6.46
CA LEU A 293 23.42 -23.59 -6.31
C LEU A 293 22.42 -22.44 -6.14
N GLY A 294 22.80 -21.38 -5.41
CA GLY A 294 22.00 -20.16 -5.28
C GLY A 294 21.80 -19.45 -6.62
N LEU A 295 22.88 -19.28 -7.39
CA LEU A 295 22.82 -18.65 -8.72
C LEU A 295 22.03 -19.50 -9.73
N LEU A 296 22.21 -20.83 -9.69
CA LEU A 296 21.49 -21.74 -10.59
C LEU A 296 19.98 -21.60 -10.41
N ARG A 297 19.49 -21.47 -9.16
CA ARG A 297 18.07 -21.24 -8.88
C ARG A 297 17.52 -19.94 -9.45
N LEU A 298 18.32 -18.88 -9.49
CA LEU A 298 17.92 -17.60 -10.08
C LEU A 298 17.90 -17.66 -11.62
N LEU A 299 18.73 -18.50 -12.23
CA LEU A 299 18.82 -18.68 -13.68
C LEU A 299 17.71 -19.57 -14.25
N VAL A 300 17.13 -20.49 -13.45
CA VAL A 300 16.09 -21.42 -13.93
C VAL A 300 14.86 -20.71 -14.52
N PRO A 301 14.23 -19.71 -13.87
CA PRO A 301 13.10 -18.98 -14.45
C PRO A 301 13.46 -18.26 -15.75
N ILE A 302 14.68 -17.71 -15.84
CA ILE A 302 15.19 -17.04 -17.03
C ILE A 302 15.33 -18.04 -18.18
N ALA A 303 15.92 -19.21 -17.90
CA ALA A 303 16.06 -20.27 -18.89
C ALA A 303 14.70 -20.79 -19.37
N ILE A 304 13.73 -20.98 -18.46
CA ILE A 304 12.35 -21.38 -18.80
C ILE A 304 11.68 -20.32 -19.67
N PHE A 305 11.81 -19.03 -19.31
CA PHE A 305 11.25 -17.93 -20.08
C PHE A 305 11.80 -17.85 -21.51
N LEU A 306 13.10 -18.10 -21.68
CA LEU A 306 13.77 -18.07 -22.99
C LEU A 306 13.48 -19.30 -23.85
N THR A 307 13.20 -20.46 -23.24
CA THR A 307 13.05 -21.73 -23.96
C THR A 307 11.59 -22.10 -24.25
N THR A 308 10.64 -21.64 -23.45
CA THR A 308 9.23 -22.03 -23.62
C THR A 308 8.55 -21.27 -24.77
N ARG A 309 7.72 -21.98 -25.55
CA ARG A 309 6.88 -21.40 -26.63
C ARG A 309 5.42 -21.21 -26.23
N ASP A 310 4.98 -21.84 -25.14
CA ASP A 310 3.62 -21.71 -24.63
C ASP A 310 3.43 -20.30 -24.02
N LEU A 311 2.40 -19.58 -24.50
CA LEU A 311 2.08 -18.21 -24.07
C LEU A 311 1.81 -18.12 -22.57
N LEU A 312 1.06 -19.08 -22.01
CA LEU A 312 0.68 -19.06 -20.59
C LEU A 312 1.89 -19.32 -19.70
N VAL A 313 2.73 -20.28 -20.09
CA VAL A 313 3.99 -20.57 -19.37
C VAL A 313 4.94 -19.39 -19.49
N LYS A 314 4.95 -18.70 -20.64
CA LYS A 314 5.81 -17.55 -20.89
C LYS A 314 5.42 -16.32 -20.07
N GLU A 315 4.12 -16.06 -19.88
CA GLU A 315 3.66 -14.98 -19.00
C GLU A 315 4.04 -15.24 -17.53
N ASN A 316 3.79 -16.45 -17.03
CA ASN A 316 4.19 -16.83 -15.67
C ASN A 316 5.73 -16.77 -15.49
N ALA A 317 6.49 -17.23 -16.48
CA ALA A 317 7.95 -17.17 -16.46
C ALA A 317 8.46 -15.73 -16.57
N ARG A 318 7.74 -14.83 -17.23
CA ARG A 318 8.07 -13.40 -17.31
C ARG A 318 7.98 -12.73 -15.94
N GLU A 319 6.89 -12.96 -15.21
CA GLU A 319 6.72 -12.42 -13.86
C GLU A 319 7.79 -12.95 -12.91
N ALA A 320 8.04 -14.27 -12.94
CA ALA A 320 9.11 -14.88 -12.16
C ALA A 320 10.50 -14.34 -12.54
N THR A 321 10.74 -14.09 -13.83
CA THR A 321 12.00 -13.50 -14.32
C THR A 321 12.16 -12.05 -13.84
N ASN A 322 11.12 -11.23 -13.94
CA ASN A 322 11.15 -9.84 -13.45
C ASN A 322 11.44 -9.79 -11.95
N TYR A 323 10.83 -10.70 -11.17
CA TYR A 323 11.12 -10.85 -9.75
C TYR A 323 12.58 -11.26 -9.51
N SER A 324 13.08 -12.30 -10.18
CA SER A 324 14.47 -12.74 -10.06
C SER A 324 15.48 -11.65 -10.43
N ILE A 325 15.22 -10.86 -11.49
CA ILE A 325 16.06 -9.71 -11.87
C ILE A 325 16.07 -8.66 -10.77
N THR A 326 14.91 -8.34 -10.20
CA THR A 326 14.80 -7.36 -9.11
C THR A 326 15.59 -7.82 -7.88
N CYS A 327 15.51 -9.12 -7.53
CA CYS A 327 16.31 -9.70 -6.46
C CYS A 327 17.82 -9.64 -6.75
N ILE A 328 18.25 -9.95 -7.98
CA ILE A 328 19.67 -9.86 -8.37
C ILE A 328 20.18 -8.42 -8.25
N LEU A 329 19.41 -7.44 -8.73
CA LEU A 329 19.77 -6.02 -8.62
C LEU A 329 19.87 -5.58 -7.16
N LEU A 330 18.92 -5.99 -6.32
CA LEU A 330 18.94 -5.68 -4.88
C LEU A 330 20.15 -6.30 -4.18
N ILE A 331 20.44 -7.58 -4.44
CA ILE A 331 21.63 -8.27 -3.89
C ILE A 331 22.91 -7.58 -4.36
N GLY A 332 22.99 -7.21 -5.64
CA GLY A 332 24.12 -6.47 -6.20
C GLY A 332 24.33 -5.12 -5.53
N ALA A 333 23.25 -4.37 -5.28
CA ALA A 333 23.31 -3.09 -4.59
C ALA A 333 23.78 -3.23 -3.13
N ILE A 334 23.27 -4.23 -2.40
CA ILE A 334 23.68 -4.52 -1.01
C ILE A 334 25.16 -4.93 -0.97
N ALA A 335 25.60 -5.80 -1.89
CA ALA A 335 26.99 -6.25 -1.97
C ALA A 335 27.93 -5.08 -2.30
N LEU A 336 27.56 -4.21 -3.24
CA LEU A 336 28.31 -3.01 -3.58
C LEU A 336 28.45 -2.07 -2.37
N PHE A 337 27.34 -1.82 -1.67
CA PHE A 337 27.34 -1.01 -0.45
C PHE A 337 28.24 -1.62 0.63
N GLY A 338 28.15 -2.93 0.86
CA GLY A 338 29.02 -3.66 1.80
C GLY A 338 30.51 -3.50 1.45
N TRP A 339 30.86 -3.62 0.17
CA TRP A 339 32.22 -3.39 -0.32
C TRP A 339 32.72 -1.96 -0.07
N ILE A 340 31.87 -0.96 -0.32
CA ILE A 340 32.21 0.45 -0.04
C ILE A 340 32.52 0.65 1.44
N VAL A 341 31.70 0.07 2.33
CA VAL A 341 31.92 0.15 3.79
C VAL A 341 33.23 -0.54 4.20
N VAL A 342 33.51 -1.73 3.68
CA VAL A 342 34.76 -2.46 3.97
C VAL A 342 35.98 -1.66 3.51
N PHE A 343 35.95 -1.10 2.30
CA PHE A 343 37.03 -0.25 1.79
C PHE A 343 37.21 1.00 2.65
N ALA A 344 36.12 1.69 3.02
CA ALA A 344 36.19 2.86 3.87
C ALA A 344 36.83 2.55 5.24
N LEU A 345 36.42 1.44 5.87
CA LEU A 345 37.01 0.98 7.13
C LEU A 345 38.49 0.63 6.99
N ALA A 346 38.87 -0.06 5.91
CA ALA A 346 40.27 -0.37 5.62
C ALA A 346 41.10 0.91 5.41
N THR A 347 40.57 1.90 4.69
CA THR A 347 41.23 3.20 4.51
C THR A 347 41.40 3.93 5.84
N ILE A 348 40.39 3.94 6.71
CA ILE A 348 40.49 4.51 8.06
C ILE A 348 41.56 3.79 8.87
N LEU A 349 41.57 2.46 8.86
CA LEU A 349 42.56 1.66 9.59
C LEU A 349 44.00 1.96 9.11
N ILE A 350 44.21 2.03 7.80
CA ILE A 350 45.51 2.38 7.20
C ILE A 350 45.91 3.82 7.57
N ALA A 351 44.97 4.77 7.52
CA ALA A 351 45.22 6.16 7.88
C ALA A 351 45.56 6.34 9.37
N MET A 352 44.95 5.53 10.25
CA MET A 352 45.19 5.55 11.69
C MET A 352 46.40 4.73 12.13
N TRP A 353 46.95 3.86 11.27
CA TRP A 353 48.10 3.01 11.57
C TRP A 353 49.33 3.76 12.14
N PRO A 354 49.73 4.92 11.60
CA PRO A 354 50.85 5.68 12.16
C PRO A 354 50.58 6.17 13.59
N LEU A 355 49.33 6.54 13.89
CA LEU A 355 48.94 6.96 15.25
C LEU A 355 49.00 5.77 16.21
N PHE A 356 48.54 4.59 15.79
CA PHE A 356 48.69 3.36 16.57
C PHE A 356 50.17 3.05 16.84
N LEU A 357 51.05 3.18 15.85
CA LEU A 357 52.49 3.00 16.05
C LEU A 357 53.08 4.04 17.01
N LEU A 358 52.68 5.31 16.87
CA LEU A 358 53.13 6.41 17.73
C LEU A 358 52.75 6.18 19.20
N LEU A 359 51.57 5.58 19.47
CA LEU A 359 51.11 5.26 20.81
C LEU A 359 51.66 3.93 21.33
N ALA A 360 51.76 2.91 20.48
CA ALA A 360 52.20 1.58 20.88
C ALA A 360 53.70 1.51 21.18
N LEU A 361 54.54 2.20 20.41
CA LEU A 361 55.99 2.17 20.59
C LEU A 361 56.46 2.68 21.97
N PRO A 362 56.02 3.84 22.49
CA PRO A 362 56.39 4.28 23.83
C PRO A 362 55.79 3.38 24.92
N LEU A 363 54.60 2.82 24.71
CA LEU A 363 54.01 1.85 25.64
C LEU A 363 54.85 0.57 25.73
N VAL A 364 55.27 0.02 24.58
CA VAL A 364 56.16 -1.15 24.54
C VAL A 364 57.52 -0.83 25.17
N ALA A 365 58.10 0.33 24.87
CA ALA A 365 59.36 0.77 25.49
C ALA A 365 59.23 0.90 27.01
N TYR A 366 58.11 1.46 27.50
CA TYR A 366 57.80 1.56 28.92
C TYR A 366 57.67 0.18 29.57
N LEU A 367 56.93 -0.75 28.95
CA LEU A 367 56.79 -2.13 29.45
C LEU A 367 58.13 -2.88 29.48
N LEU A 368 58.97 -2.70 28.45
CA LEU A 368 60.31 -3.29 28.42
C LEU A 368 61.21 -2.70 29.51
N ALA A 369 61.17 -1.38 29.74
CA ALA A 369 61.91 -0.75 30.83
C ALA A 369 61.45 -1.28 32.20
N LEU A 370 60.13 -1.43 32.39
CA LEU A 370 59.53 -1.98 33.60
C LEU A 370 59.94 -3.45 33.82
N ALA A 371 60.02 -4.25 32.76
CA ALA A 371 60.45 -5.65 32.81
C ALA A 371 61.96 -5.83 33.01
N ALA A 372 62.79 -4.94 32.47
CA ALA A 372 64.25 -4.99 32.63
C ALA A 372 64.72 -4.53 34.01
N TRP A 373 63.92 -3.70 34.69
CA TRP A 373 64.29 -3.08 35.96
C TRP A 373 64.58 -4.08 37.10
N PRO A 374 63.76 -5.13 37.36
CA PRO A 374 64.06 -6.13 38.38
C PRO A 374 65.37 -6.87 38.13
N VAL A 375 65.70 -7.14 36.86
CA VAL A 375 66.94 -7.80 36.47
C VAL A 375 68.14 -6.89 36.77
N ALA A 376 68.07 -5.62 36.36
CA ALA A 376 69.10 -4.64 36.65
C ALA A 376 69.30 -4.43 38.16
N ALA A 377 68.20 -4.34 38.93
CA ALA A 377 68.23 -4.23 40.38
C ALA A 377 68.89 -5.46 41.04
N THR A 378 68.59 -6.67 40.56
CA THR A 378 69.20 -7.91 41.04
C THR A 378 70.71 -7.93 40.78
N ILE A 379 71.13 -7.55 39.57
CA ILE A 379 72.56 -7.46 39.21
C ILE A 379 73.30 -6.43 40.09
N LEU A 380 72.71 -5.26 40.32
CA LEU A 380 73.27 -4.23 41.18
C LEU A 380 73.39 -4.67 42.64
N CYS A 381 72.38 -5.38 43.15
CA CYS A 381 72.38 -5.95 44.51
C CYS A 381 73.54 -6.95 44.69
N LEU A 382 73.71 -7.86 43.71
CA LEU A 382 74.80 -8.84 43.70
C LEU A 382 76.18 -8.17 43.65
N ARG A 383 76.33 -7.09 42.87
CA ARG A 383 77.61 -6.39 42.71
C ARG A 383 78.04 -5.61 43.96
N ASN A 384 77.09 -5.10 44.74
CA ASN A 384 77.36 -4.26 45.91
C ASN A 384 77.43 -5.03 47.26
N GLY A 385 77.65 -6.35 47.21
CA GLY A 385 77.92 -7.14 48.42
C GLY A 385 76.75 -7.27 49.39
N GLY A 386 75.50 -7.25 48.91
CA GLY A 386 74.31 -7.51 49.73
C GLY A 386 73.86 -6.35 50.62
N GLN A 387 74.38 -5.14 50.44
CA GLN A 387 73.82 -3.94 51.05
C GLN A 387 72.37 -3.73 50.55
N VAL A 388 71.46 -3.38 51.46
CA VAL A 388 70.01 -3.25 51.19
C VAL A 388 69.77 -2.28 50.03
N ALA A 389 69.41 -2.80 48.86
CA ALA A 389 69.03 -1.99 47.72
C ALA A 389 67.70 -1.28 48.05
N ARG A 390 67.76 0.00 48.41
CA ARG A 390 66.56 0.83 48.51
C ARG A 390 66.02 1.05 47.10
N TYR A 391 64.81 0.57 46.85
CA TYR A 391 64.11 0.88 45.61
C TYR A 391 64.04 2.41 45.42
N PRO A 392 64.22 2.92 44.20
CA PRO A 392 64.00 4.33 43.96
C PRO A 392 62.55 4.70 44.33
N ASN A 393 62.38 5.76 45.14
CA ASN A 393 61.07 6.16 45.65
C ASN A 393 60.04 6.46 44.54
N TRP A 394 60.47 6.80 43.32
CA TRP A 394 59.58 7.04 42.19
C TRP A 394 58.84 5.79 41.71
N LEU A 395 59.39 4.59 41.96
CA LEU A 395 58.75 3.32 41.57
C LEU A 395 57.62 2.92 42.53
N VAL A 396 57.74 3.31 43.80
CA VAL A 396 56.68 3.14 44.81
C VAL A 396 55.51 4.08 44.54
N TRP A 397 55.78 5.28 44.02
CA TRP A 397 54.75 6.27 43.66
C TRP A 397 53.92 5.90 42.41
N HIS A 398 54.38 4.99 41.57
CA HIS A 398 53.61 4.50 40.41
C HIS A 398 52.86 3.19 40.70
N ALA A 399 53.14 2.53 41.83
CA ALA A 399 52.50 1.27 42.24
C ALA A 399 51.35 1.46 43.25
N VAL A 400 51.19 2.67 43.78
CA VAL A 400 50.07 3.14 44.61
C VAL A 400 49.22 4.06 43.74
#